data_AF-A0A926BT64-F1
#
_entry.id   AF-A0A926BT64-F1
#
_cell.length_a   1.000
_cell.length_b   1.000
_cell.length_c   1.000
_cell.angle_alpha   90.00
_cell.angle_beta   90.00
_cell.angle_gamma   90.00
#
_symmetry.space_group_name_H-M   'P 1'
#
loop_
_entity.id
_entity.type
_entity.pdbx_description
1 polymer ?
#
loop_
_entity_poly.entity_id
_entity_poly.type
_entity_poly.pdbx_seq_one_letter_code
_entity_poly.pdbx_strand_id
1 'polypeptide(L)'
;MHRVGLFIAALLFASCAGSKQTPRADSNQKSSRTVVASGMISRDSAIAIMRRLETDPLAAGATMDRQYAFEWLASSDEMKGIAIDGRYLQPLEESDYPFAGELLMQFAFGMALHRLSAESAASDHASDVEAGLRSVIATYRNMVQLDVNLSDKFLDDLDEIRRLGRLRAYIEKVDENG
;
A
#
# COMPACT_ATOMS: atom_id res chain seq x y z
N MET A 1 -16.10 -0.68 58.92
CA MET A 1 -15.05 -1.23 59.83
C MET A 1 -13.79 -1.41 58.99
N HIS A 2 -12.89 -0.40 58.94
CA HIS A 2 -11.60 -0.33 59.67
C HIS A 2 -10.70 -1.57 59.40
N ARG A 3 -9.54 -1.45 58.70
CA ARG A 3 -8.19 -0.97 59.12
C ARG A 3 -7.37 -0.64 57.84
N VAL A 4 -6.62 0.45 57.63
CA VAL A 4 -5.52 1.17 58.34
C VAL A 4 -4.14 0.48 58.31
N GLY A 5 -3.15 1.20 57.75
CA GLY A 5 -1.67 1.07 57.89
C GLY A 5 -0.96 1.10 56.52
N LEU A 6 -0.27 2.13 55.99
CA LEU A 6 0.67 3.16 56.48
C LEU A 6 2.03 2.61 56.95
N PHE A 7 3.10 2.79 56.15
CA PHE A 7 4.31 3.60 56.46
C PHE A 7 5.51 3.32 55.50
N ILE A 8 5.94 4.37 54.77
CA ILE A 8 7.30 4.94 54.59
C ILE A 8 8.52 4.02 54.34
N ALA A 9 9.29 4.32 53.28
CA ALA A 9 10.70 4.73 53.38
C ALA A 9 11.30 5.14 52.01
N ALA A 10 11.67 6.43 51.90
CA ALA A 10 12.57 6.95 50.88
C ALA A 10 14.02 6.63 51.27
N LEU A 11 14.87 6.30 50.30
CA LEU A 11 16.32 6.30 50.47
C LEU A 11 16.99 6.86 49.22
N LEU A 12 17.52 8.08 49.39
CA LEU A 12 18.46 8.77 48.53
C LEU A 12 19.82 8.08 48.59
N PHE A 13 20.47 7.89 47.44
CA PHE A 13 21.93 7.79 47.36
C PHE A 13 22.45 8.72 46.27
N ALA A 14 23.37 9.59 46.67
CA ALA A 14 24.07 10.55 45.84
C ALA A 14 25.50 10.05 45.52
N SER A 15 25.96 10.46 44.33
CA SER A 15 27.35 10.71 43.91
C SER A 15 28.41 9.60 43.94
N CYS A 16 29.02 9.38 42.77
CA CYS A 16 30.46 9.58 42.60
C CYS A 16 30.78 9.96 41.14
N ALA A 17 31.46 11.11 40.99
CA ALA A 17 32.10 11.56 39.78
C ALA A 17 33.36 10.74 39.49
N GLY A 18 33.63 10.46 38.22
CA GLY A 18 34.85 9.79 37.79
C GLY A 18 35.19 10.16 36.35
N SER A 19 35.92 11.26 36.18
CA SER A 19 36.52 11.68 34.92
C SER A 19 37.78 10.85 34.61
N LYS A 20 37.82 10.18 33.46
CA LYS A 20 39.08 9.78 32.80
C LYS A 20 39.03 10.17 31.34
N GLN A 21 39.99 10.98 30.92
CA GLN A 21 40.21 11.44 29.56
C GLN A 21 41.22 10.54 28.84
N THR A 22 40.85 10.15 27.60
CA THR A 22 41.68 9.86 26.39
C THR A 22 42.60 8.63 26.36
N PRO A 23 42.76 7.93 25.19
CA PRO A 23 43.09 8.52 23.89
C PRO A 23 42.27 8.09 22.66
N ARG A 24 42.45 8.92 21.64
CA ARG A 24 42.01 8.86 20.24
C ARG A 24 42.48 7.57 19.55
N ALA A 25 41.55 6.83 18.94
CA ALA A 25 41.83 5.85 17.91
C ALA A 25 40.91 6.15 16.72
N ASP A 26 41.53 6.61 15.64
CA ASP A 26 40.93 6.72 14.33
C ASP A 26 40.49 5.33 13.85
N SER A 27 39.20 5.14 13.64
CA SER A 27 38.71 4.16 12.68
C SER A 27 37.50 4.73 11.99
N ASN A 28 37.78 5.53 10.96
CA ASN A 28 37.22 5.43 9.61
C ASN A 28 35.90 4.64 9.50
N GLN A 29 34.86 5.05 10.23
CA GLN A 29 33.50 4.72 9.87
C GLN A 29 33.17 5.72 8.78
N LYS A 30 33.55 5.35 7.56
CA LYS A 30 32.89 5.79 6.33
C LYS A 30 31.45 5.29 6.47
N SER A 31 30.69 5.99 7.31
CA SER A 31 29.26 5.97 7.37
C SER A 31 28.88 6.41 5.97
N SER A 32 28.70 5.42 5.11
CA SER A 32 28.08 5.57 3.81
C SER A 32 26.92 6.50 4.05
N ARG A 33 27.09 7.71 3.54
CA ARG A 33 26.05 8.72 3.48
C ARG A 33 24.92 7.97 2.80
N THR A 34 23.95 7.51 3.58
CA THR A 34 22.65 7.11 3.05
C THR A 34 22.27 8.30 2.20
N VAL A 35 22.25 8.09 0.89
CA VAL A 35 21.72 9.06 -0.04
C VAL A 35 20.28 9.23 0.42
N VAL A 36 20.03 10.30 1.18
CA VAL A 36 18.69 10.69 1.58
C VAL A 36 18.03 11.09 0.26
N ALA A 37 17.34 10.13 -0.35
CA ALA A 37 16.40 10.39 -1.44
C ALA A 37 15.35 11.34 -0.88
N SER A 38 15.58 12.64 -1.08
CA SER A 38 14.74 13.69 -0.56
C SER A 38 13.49 13.74 -1.44
N GLY A 39 12.33 13.36 -0.88
CA GLY A 39 11.01 13.58 -1.49
C GLY A 39 10.05 12.40 -1.48
N MET A 40 10.53 11.15 -1.42
CA MET A 40 9.66 9.97 -1.54
C MET A 40 9.36 9.31 -0.18
N ILE A 41 8.12 8.85 -0.01
CA ILE A 41 7.69 8.07 1.15
C ILE A 41 8.49 6.76 1.24
N SER A 42 8.61 6.17 2.44
CA SER A 42 9.23 4.85 2.59
C SER A 42 8.36 3.74 1.98
N ARG A 43 8.98 2.59 1.67
CA ARG A 43 8.28 1.37 1.23
C ARG A 43 7.10 1.00 2.14
N ASP A 44 7.33 0.98 3.45
CA ASP A 44 6.29 0.63 4.43
C ASP A 44 5.14 1.66 4.45
N SER A 45 5.47 2.95 4.30
CA SER A 45 4.46 4.00 4.17
C SER A 45 3.66 3.85 2.88
N ALA A 46 4.29 3.50 1.76
CA ALA A 46 3.61 3.25 0.50
C ALA A 46 2.64 2.07 0.61
N ILE A 47 3.08 0.95 1.18
CA ILE A 47 2.23 -0.22 1.45
C ILE A 47 1.04 0.16 2.33
N ALA A 48 1.27 0.91 3.41
CA ALA A 48 0.22 1.34 4.31
C ALA A 48 -0.81 2.25 3.62
N ILE A 49 -0.34 3.17 2.77
CA ILE A 49 -1.21 4.03 1.98
C ILE A 49 -2.03 3.23 0.98
N MET A 50 -1.42 2.35 0.18
CA MET A 50 -2.11 1.53 -0.83
C MET A 50 -3.22 0.67 -0.20
N ARG A 51 -2.96 0.09 0.99
CA ARG A 51 -3.96 -0.66 1.76
C ARG A 51 -5.05 0.23 2.36
N ARG A 52 -4.71 1.44 2.81
CA ARG A 52 -5.70 2.41 3.28
C ARG A 52 -6.63 2.83 2.15
N LEU A 53 -6.08 3.13 0.98
CA LEU A 53 -6.87 3.52 -0.20
C LEU A 53 -7.83 2.42 -0.67
N GLU A 54 -7.48 1.15 -0.48
CA GLU A 54 -8.40 0.04 -0.75
C GLU A 54 -9.58 0.00 0.23
N THR A 55 -9.32 0.31 1.51
CA THR A 55 -10.30 0.16 2.60
C THR A 55 -11.15 1.41 2.83
N ASP A 56 -10.58 2.59 2.64
CA ASP A 56 -11.23 3.90 2.78
C ASP A 56 -10.85 4.82 1.59
N PRO A 57 -11.38 4.54 0.38
CA PRO A 57 -10.98 5.23 -0.84
C PRO A 57 -11.36 6.70 -0.88
N LEU A 58 -12.33 7.13 -0.07
CA LEU A 58 -12.86 8.50 -0.07
C LEU A 58 -12.46 9.27 1.19
N ALA A 59 -11.50 8.75 1.96
CA ALA A 59 -10.95 9.40 3.14
C ALA A 59 -10.45 10.83 2.82
N ALA A 60 -10.52 11.70 3.82
CA ALA A 60 -9.83 12.98 3.74
C ALA A 60 -8.33 12.77 3.48
N GLY A 61 -7.81 13.38 2.41
CA GLY A 61 -6.41 13.21 1.98
C GLY A 61 -6.18 12.07 0.97
N ALA A 62 -7.19 11.27 0.62
CA ALA A 62 -7.05 10.14 -0.30
C ALA A 62 -6.44 10.54 -1.66
N THR A 63 -6.74 11.74 -2.17
CA THR A 63 -6.10 12.25 -3.40
C THR A 63 -4.58 12.40 -3.26
N MET A 64 -4.12 12.98 -2.15
CA MET A 64 -2.69 13.18 -1.87
C MET A 64 -2.00 11.84 -1.60
N ASP A 65 -2.68 10.94 -0.91
CA ASP A 65 -2.23 9.57 -0.68
C ASP A 65 -1.99 8.81 -1.99
N ARG A 66 -2.94 8.88 -2.93
CA ARG A 66 -2.78 8.27 -4.26
C ARG A 66 -1.56 8.82 -4.98
N GLN A 67 -1.36 10.14 -4.93
CA GLN A 67 -0.19 10.77 -5.51
C GLN A 67 1.11 10.22 -4.90
N TYR A 68 1.24 10.20 -3.58
CA TYR A 68 2.46 9.70 -2.93
C TYR A 68 2.71 8.21 -3.19
N ALA A 69 1.65 7.39 -3.19
CA ALA A 69 1.76 5.97 -3.51
C ALA A 69 2.16 5.75 -4.98
N PHE A 70 1.61 6.53 -5.91
CA PHE A 70 1.96 6.46 -7.32
C PHE A 70 3.41 6.92 -7.59
N GLU A 71 3.85 8.01 -6.98
CA GLU A 71 5.24 8.49 -7.07
C GLU A 71 6.23 7.43 -6.55
N TRP A 72 5.91 6.77 -5.43
CA TRP A 72 6.70 5.66 -4.92
C TRP A 72 6.69 4.46 -5.89
N LEU A 73 5.53 4.09 -6.42
CA LEU A 73 5.39 2.97 -7.36
C LEU A 73 6.24 3.19 -8.62
N ALA A 74 6.17 4.37 -9.22
CA ALA A 74 6.85 4.72 -10.46
C ALA A 74 8.38 4.81 -10.33
N SER A 75 8.88 5.03 -9.11
CA SER A 75 10.30 5.21 -8.82
C SER A 75 10.96 3.99 -8.17
N SER A 76 10.17 3.03 -7.71
CA SER A 76 10.65 1.88 -6.95
C SER A 76 11.35 0.87 -7.85
N ASP A 77 12.59 0.52 -7.49
CA ASP A 77 13.34 -0.56 -8.15
C ASP A 77 12.65 -1.93 -7.99
N GLU A 78 11.92 -2.15 -6.89
CA GLU A 78 11.15 -3.38 -6.65
C GLU A 78 10.01 -3.56 -7.66
N MET A 79 9.51 -2.46 -8.21
CA MET A 79 8.38 -2.43 -9.14
C MET A 79 8.83 -2.48 -10.61
N LYS A 80 10.14 -2.52 -10.89
CA LYS A 80 10.65 -2.64 -12.25
C LYS A 80 10.07 -3.87 -12.95
N GLY A 81 9.63 -3.69 -14.19
CA GLY A 81 9.03 -4.75 -15.00
C GLY A 81 7.61 -5.11 -14.58
N ILE A 82 6.94 -4.30 -13.74
CA ILE A 82 5.48 -4.40 -13.58
C ILE A 82 4.83 -3.86 -14.85
N ALA A 83 4.06 -4.72 -15.53
CA ALA A 83 3.34 -4.36 -16.73
C ALA A 83 1.91 -3.95 -16.35
N ILE A 84 1.72 -2.67 -16.05
CA ILE A 84 0.38 -2.13 -15.78
C ILE A 84 -0.27 -1.85 -17.13
N ASP A 85 -1.33 -2.60 -17.42
CA ASP A 85 -2.07 -2.52 -18.68
C ASP A 85 -3.55 -2.23 -18.39
N GLY A 86 -4.06 -1.13 -18.93
CA GLY A 86 -5.43 -0.67 -18.74
C GLY A 86 -6.49 -1.54 -19.42
N ARG A 87 -6.12 -2.43 -20.35
CA ARG A 87 -7.08 -3.23 -21.14
C ARG A 87 -8.02 -4.07 -20.28
N TYR A 88 -7.60 -4.52 -19.10
CA TYR A 88 -8.45 -5.27 -18.15
C TYR A 88 -9.54 -4.40 -17.49
N LEU A 89 -9.49 -3.08 -17.67
CA LEU A 89 -10.46 -2.13 -17.15
C LEU A 89 -10.88 -1.14 -18.25
N GLN A 90 -10.69 -1.48 -19.53
CA GLN A 90 -11.02 -0.59 -20.65
C GLN A 90 -12.48 -0.08 -20.62
N PRO A 91 -13.51 -0.91 -20.31
CA PRO A 91 -14.88 -0.39 -20.20
C PRO A 91 -15.04 0.67 -19.11
N LEU A 92 -14.24 0.62 -18.04
CA LEU A 92 -14.22 1.65 -17.00
C LEU A 92 -13.49 2.92 -17.47
N GLU A 93 -12.37 2.77 -18.16
CA GLU A 93 -11.60 3.89 -18.73
C GLU A 93 -12.42 4.68 -19.77
N GLU A 94 -13.26 3.99 -20.54
CA GLU A 94 -14.16 4.58 -21.54
C GLU A 94 -15.48 5.10 -20.96
N SER A 95 -15.71 4.92 -19.65
CA SER A 95 -16.94 5.35 -18.97
C SER A 95 -16.85 6.76 -18.42
N ASP A 96 -18.02 7.36 -18.12
CA ASP A 96 -18.13 8.61 -17.37
C ASP A 96 -18.14 8.38 -15.84
N TYR A 97 -17.70 7.21 -15.35
CA TYR A 97 -17.71 6.91 -13.91
C TYR A 97 -16.79 7.89 -13.17
N PRO A 98 -17.29 8.62 -12.15
CA PRO A 98 -16.58 9.75 -11.56
C PRO A 98 -15.27 9.39 -10.85
N PHE A 99 -15.05 8.11 -10.57
CA PHE A 99 -13.85 7.60 -9.89
C PHE A 99 -13.05 6.60 -10.73
N ALA A 100 -13.22 6.61 -12.06
CA ALA A 100 -12.51 5.70 -12.96
C ALA A 100 -10.98 5.80 -12.78
N GLY A 101 -10.44 7.02 -12.70
CA GLY A 101 -9.01 7.25 -12.50
C GLY A 101 -8.49 6.72 -11.15
N GLU A 102 -9.26 6.89 -10.08
CA GLU A 102 -8.96 6.36 -8.76
C GLU A 102 -8.91 4.84 -8.74
N LEU A 103 -9.83 4.18 -9.43
CA LEU A 103 -9.87 2.73 -9.54
C LEU A 103 -8.75 2.19 -10.45
N LEU A 104 -8.39 2.89 -11.53
CA LEU A 104 -7.24 2.53 -12.35
C LEU A 104 -5.91 2.63 -11.57
N MET A 105 -5.74 3.65 -10.73
CA MET A 105 -4.59 3.71 -9.81
C MET A 105 -4.61 2.57 -8.80
N GLN A 106 -5.79 2.24 -8.28
CA GLN A 106 -5.93 1.14 -7.33
C GLN A 106 -5.61 -0.23 -7.94
N PHE A 107 -5.93 -0.42 -9.23
CA PHE A 107 -5.49 -1.61 -9.98
C PHE A 107 -3.96 -1.76 -9.90
N ALA A 108 -3.22 -0.70 -10.23
CA ALA A 108 -1.77 -0.70 -10.14
C ALA A 108 -1.26 -0.96 -8.70
N PHE A 109 -1.91 -0.38 -7.69
CA PHE A 109 -1.57 -0.60 -6.28
C PHE A 109 -1.81 -2.04 -5.84
N GLY A 110 -2.89 -2.69 -6.29
CA GLY A 110 -3.16 -4.09 -6.03
C GLY A 110 -2.08 -5.01 -6.60
N MET A 111 -1.67 -4.76 -7.84
CA MET A 111 -0.56 -5.49 -8.48
C MET A 111 0.75 -5.30 -7.69
N ALA A 112 1.04 -4.07 -7.27
CA ALA A 112 2.23 -3.74 -6.50
C ALA A 112 2.25 -4.44 -5.13
N LEU A 113 1.14 -4.38 -4.39
CA LEU A 113 1.00 -5.04 -3.10
C LEU A 113 1.19 -6.55 -3.20
N HIS A 114 0.71 -7.17 -4.28
CA HIS A 114 0.93 -8.59 -4.54
C HIS A 114 2.41 -8.92 -4.69
N ARG A 115 3.12 -8.19 -5.56
CA ARG A 115 4.58 -8.37 -5.75
C ARG A 115 5.37 -8.15 -4.47
N LEU A 116 5.00 -7.14 -3.67
CA LEU A 116 5.65 -6.86 -2.39
C LEU A 116 5.41 -7.93 -1.32
N SER A 117 4.40 -8.79 -1.51
CA SER A 117 4.06 -9.91 -0.63
C SER A 117 4.60 -11.26 -1.10
N ALA A 118 4.97 -11.38 -2.38
CA ALA A 118 5.47 -12.62 -2.94
C ALA A 118 6.90 -12.91 -2.45
N GLU A 119 7.11 -14.05 -1.79
CA GLU A 119 8.44 -14.49 -1.31
C GLU A 119 9.40 -14.86 -2.47
N SER A 120 8.91 -14.93 -3.71
CA SER A 120 9.64 -15.33 -4.90
C SER A 120 9.63 -14.24 -5.97
N ALA A 121 10.78 -14.04 -6.61
CA ALA A 121 11.08 -12.99 -7.58
C ALA A 121 10.35 -13.07 -8.93
N ALA A 122 9.30 -13.89 -9.06
CA ALA A 122 8.53 -14.02 -10.30
C ALA A 122 7.07 -14.38 -9.99
N SER A 123 6.26 -13.37 -9.69
CA SER A 123 4.82 -13.44 -9.94
C SER A 123 4.62 -13.44 -11.46
N ASP A 124 3.80 -14.33 -11.99
CA ASP A 124 3.40 -14.24 -13.39
C ASP A 124 2.47 -13.04 -13.60
N HIS A 125 2.50 -12.47 -14.81
CA HIS A 125 1.72 -11.28 -15.16
C HIS A 125 0.23 -11.46 -14.84
N ALA A 126 -0.29 -12.65 -15.10
CA ALA A 126 -1.69 -12.96 -14.89
C ALA A 126 -2.06 -12.93 -13.38
N SER A 127 -1.16 -13.33 -12.49
CA SER A 127 -1.33 -13.26 -11.03
C SER A 127 -1.27 -11.82 -10.52
N ASP A 128 -0.37 -10.99 -11.07
CA ASP A 128 -0.35 -9.56 -10.78
C ASP A 128 -1.69 -8.92 -11.16
N VAL A 129 -2.15 -9.13 -12.40
CA VAL A 129 -3.42 -8.60 -12.91
C VAL A 129 -4.59 -9.06 -12.04
N GLU A 130 -4.64 -10.34 -11.65
CA GLU A 130 -5.70 -10.83 -10.78
C GLU A 130 -5.72 -10.11 -9.43
N ALA A 131 -4.55 -9.86 -8.83
CA ALA A 131 -4.45 -9.09 -7.60
C ALA A 131 -4.89 -7.64 -7.79
N GLY A 132 -4.52 -7.01 -8.90
CA GLY A 132 -5.00 -5.68 -9.27
C GLY A 132 -6.52 -5.62 -9.36
N LEU A 133 -7.15 -6.55 -10.11
CA LEU A 133 -8.61 -6.60 -10.26
C LEU A 133 -9.31 -6.82 -8.91
N ARG A 134 -8.76 -7.70 -8.06
CA ARG A 134 -9.29 -7.91 -6.71
C ARG A 134 -9.26 -6.65 -5.87
N SER A 135 -8.19 -5.85 -5.99
CA SER A 135 -8.06 -4.58 -5.28
C SER A 135 -9.06 -3.53 -5.76
N VAL A 136 -9.27 -3.42 -7.07
CA VAL A 136 -10.33 -2.56 -7.66
C VAL A 136 -11.70 -2.94 -7.12
N ILE A 137 -12.04 -4.24 -7.17
CA ILE A 137 -13.34 -4.72 -6.71
C ILE A 137 -13.54 -4.46 -5.21
N ALA A 138 -12.51 -4.68 -4.37
CA ALA A 138 -12.58 -4.38 -2.94
C ALA A 138 -12.85 -2.88 -2.69
N THR A 139 -12.14 -2.02 -3.43
CA THR A 139 -12.24 -0.57 -3.33
C THR A 139 -13.60 -0.07 -3.78
N TYR A 140 -14.07 -0.53 -4.94
CA TYR A 140 -15.41 -0.27 -5.45
C TYR A 140 -16.49 -0.66 -4.44
N ARG A 141 -16.39 -1.85 -3.85
CA ARG A 141 -17.35 -2.32 -2.85
C ARG A 141 -17.36 -1.44 -1.60
N ASN A 142 -16.22 -0.89 -1.18
CA ASN A 142 -16.16 0.06 -0.07
C ASN A 142 -16.79 1.41 -0.45
N MET A 143 -16.66 1.86 -1.70
CA MET A 143 -17.34 3.06 -2.19
C MET A 143 -18.86 2.90 -2.24
N VAL A 144 -19.36 1.80 -2.82
CA VAL A 144 -20.81 1.52 -2.91
C VAL A 144 -21.46 1.35 -1.54
N GLN A 145 -20.72 0.83 -0.55
CA GLN A 145 -21.19 0.77 0.84
C GLN A 145 -21.39 2.15 1.48
N LEU A 146 -20.63 3.15 1.04
CA LEU A 146 -20.77 4.54 1.52
C LEU A 146 -21.91 5.25 0.80
N ASP A 147 -22.05 5.06 -0.51
CA ASP A 147 -23.13 5.61 -1.32
C ASP A 147 -23.50 4.66 -2.47
N VAL A 148 -24.73 4.14 -2.44
CA VAL A 148 -25.23 3.20 -3.46
C VAL A 148 -25.30 3.82 -4.86
N ASN A 149 -25.36 5.16 -4.97
CA ASN A 149 -25.37 5.85 -6.26
C ASN A 149 -24.00 5.79 -6.96
N LEU A 150 -22.96 5.27 -6.28
CA LEU A 150 -21.67 4.98 -6.86
C LEU A 150 -21.62 3.60 -7.54
N SER A 151 -22.76 2.92 -7.71
CA SER A 151 -22.77 1.66 -8.46
C SER A 151 -22.45 1.88 -9.93
N ASP A 152 -21.64 1.00 -10.52
CA ASP A 152 -21.36 0.95 -11.93
C ASP A 152 -21.59 -0.47 -12.46
N LYS A 153 -22.23 -0.59 -13.63
CA LYS A 153 -22.62 -1.89 -14.17
C LYS A 153 -21.41 -2.78 -14.48
N PHE A 154 -20.34 -2.22 -15.05
CA PHE A 154 -19.16 -3.00 -15.39
C PHE A 154 -18.47 -3.50 -14.12
N LEU A 155 -18.37 -2.66 -13.09
CA LEU A 155 -17.78 -3.04 -11.80
C LEU A 155 -18.63 -4.06 -11.03
N ASP A 156 -19.96 -3.98 -11.12
CA ASP A 156 -20.88 -4.98 -10.58
C ASP A 156 -20.69 -6.35 -11.27
N ASP A 157 -20.65 -6.35 -12.61
CA ASP A 157 -20.40 -7.56 -13.40
C ASP A 157 -19.02 -8.17 -13.05
N LEU A 158 -18.00 -7.32 -12.85
CA LEU A 158 -16.65 -7.74 -12.48
C LEU A 158 -16.60 -8.34 -11.06
N ASP A 159 -17.33 -7.78 -10.08
CA ASP A 159 -17.45 -8.38 -8.74
C ASP A 159 -18.15 -9.74 -8.80
N GLU A 160 -19.18 -9.90 -9.64
CA GLU A 160 -19.83 -11.20 -9.81
C GLU A 160 -18.89 -12.22 -10.47
N ILE A 161 -18.11 -11.84 -11.48
CA ILE A 161 -17.05 -12.69 -12.06
C ILE A 161 -16.09 -13.18 -10.97
N ARG A 162 -15.65 -12.30 -10.07
CA ARG A 162 -14.82 -12.67 -8.91
C ARG A 162 -15.55 -13.63 -7.98
N ARG A 163 -16.81 -13.36 -7.65
CA ARG A 163 -17.60 -14.17 -6.72
C ARG A 163 -17.84 -15.59 -7.25
N LEU A 164 -17.90 -15.74 -8.57
CA LEU A 164 -17.97 -17.03 -9.26
C LEU A 164 -16.61 -17.71 -9.44
N GLY A 165 -15.50 -17.11 -9.00
CA GLY A 165 -14.15 -17.66 -9.17
C GLY A 165 -13.64 -17.60 -10.61
N ARG A 166 -14.14 -16.66 -11.42
CA ARG A 166 -13.90 -16.59 -12.87
C ARG A 166 -12.96 -15.47 -13.31
N LEU A 167 -12.25 -14.81 -12.38
CA LEU A 167 -11.30 -13.74 -12.73
C LEU A 167 -10.19 -14.22 -13.66
N ARG A 168 -9.65 -15.43 -13.43
CA ARG A 168 -8.61 -16.01 -14.30
C ARG A 168 -9.07 -16.11 -15.75
N ALA A 169 -10.26 -16.66 -15.97
CA ALA A 169 -10.85 -16.79 -17.30
C ALA A 169 -11.16 -15.43 -17.94
N TYR A 170 -11.52 -14.42 -17.15
CA TYR A 170 -11.68 -13.05 -17.63
C TYR A 170 -10.34 -12.49 -18.14
N ILE A 171 -9.26 -12.66 -17.38
CA ILE A 171 -7.91 -12.20 -17.76
C ILE A 171 -7.45 -12.87 -19.05
N GLU A 172 -7.56 -14.20 -19.13
CA GLU A 172 -7.20 -14.98 -20.33
C GLU A 172 -7.96 -14.50 -21.57
N LYS A 173 -9.26 -14.25 -21.43
CA LYS A 173 -10.08 -13.70 -22.52
C LYS A 173 -9.60 -12.31 -22.96
N VAL A 174 -9.21 -11.45 -22.04
CA VAL A 174 -8.68 -10.11 -22.39
C VAL A 174 -7.34 -10.24 -23.12
N ASP A 175 -6.46 -11.13 -22.64
CA ASP A 175 -5.15 -11.39 -23.25
C ASP A 175 -5.26 -11.96 -24.67
N GLU A 176 -6.27 -12.79 -24.96
CA GLU A 176 -6.53 -13.31 -26.32
C GLU A 176 -7.00 -12.23 -27.31
N ASN A 177 -7.56 -11.12 -26.81
CA ASN A 177 -8.23 -10.10 -27.62
C ASN A 177 -7.35 -8.89 -27.97
N GLY A 178 -6.07 -8.84 -27.56
CA GLY A 178 -5.19 -7.74 -27.98
C GLY A 178 -3.72 -8.09 -27.99
#